data_AF-A0A918G740-F1
#
_entry.id   AF-A0A918G740-F1
#
_cell.length_a   1.000
_cell.length_b   1.000
_cell.length_c   1.000
_cell.angle_alpha   90.00
_cell.angle_beta   90.00
_cell.angle_gamma   90.00
#
_symmetry.space_group_name_H-M   'P 1'
#
loop_
_entity.id
_entity.type
_entity.pdbx_description
1 polymer ?
#
loop_
_entity_poly.entity_id
_entity_poly.type
_entity_poly.pdbx_seq_one_letter_code
_entity_poly.pdbx_strand_id
1 'polypeptide(L)'
;MSELVVNGVTVVFEGVSRLVWQRAAPDRWTLVGVWPSRERRRTLRAAMDSGEQALVVLSGDRAASTLFSEELPESFAQGLPEECLTLRPDLQAGMIDIEVPPLDWLPEEHRTRGLRFADWARHQVATLPALVLPHLLVEDEPRRGPRFAFPTRPVTRAHVGLLEPLVRRVFPEDRPSP
;
A
#
# COMPACT_ATOMS: atom_id res chain seq x y z
N MET A 1 5.99 3.33 -8.35
CA MET A 1 6.87 3.33 -7.16
C MET A 1 5.99 3.59 -5.96
N SER A 2 5.92 2.63 -5.05
CA SER A 2 4.90 2.55 -3.97
C SER A 2 5.43 3.04 -2.62
N GLU A 3 6.60 3.68 -2.62
CA GLU A 3 7.35 4.07 -1.43
C GLU A 3 8.20 5.32 -1.70
N LEU A 4 8.42 6.14 -0.68
CA LEU A 4 9.37 7.25 -0.65
C LEU A 4 9.78 7.59 0.79
N VAL A 5 10.88 8.32 0.98
CA VAL A 5 11.34 8.77 2.30
C VAL A 5 11.13 10.28 2.44
N VAL A 6 10.51 10.71 3.54
CA VAL A 6 10.26 12.12 3.87
C VAL A 6 10.72 12.37 5.30
N ASN A 7 11.68 13.28 5.50
CA ASN A 7 12.26 13.60 6.82
C ASN A 7 12.66 12.34 7.63
N GLY A 8 13.29 11.37 6.97
CA GLY A 8 13.70 10.10 7.60
C GLY A 8 12.58 9.09 7.86
N VAL A 9 11.31 9.44 7.58
CA VAL A 9 10.17 8.53 7.69
C VAL A 9 9.90 7.86 6.36
N THR A 10 9.78 6.54 6.39
CA THR A 10 9.40 5.75 5.21
C THR A 10 7.90 5.89 4.96
N VAL A 11 7.50 6.47 3.84
CA VAL A 11 6.10 6.58 3.43
C VAL A 11 5.78 5.52 2.37
N VAL A 12 4.84 4.64 2.70
CA VAL A 12 4.35 3.56 1.83
C VAL A 12 2.95 3.89 1.34
N PHE A 13 2.70 3.72 0.05
CA PHE A 13 1.37 3.78 -0.54
C PHE A 13 0.84 2.36 -0.78
N GLU A 14 -0.19 1.99 -0.04
CA GLU A 14 -0.86 0.69 -0.16
C GLU A 14 -2.08 0.81 -1.09
N GLY A 15 -2.17 -0.11 -2.05
CA GLY A 15 -3.29 -0.27 -2.97
C GLY A 15 -2.86 -0.62 -4.39
N VAL A 16 -3.49 -0.03 -5.41
CA VAL A 16 -3.30 -0.41 -6.83
C VAL A 16 -1.84 -0.42 -7.31
N SER A 17 -0.98 0.39 -6.72
CA SER A 17 0.44 0.47 -7.07
C SER A 17 1.26 -0.77 -6.66
N ARG A 18 0.66 -1.76 -6.00
CA ARG A 18 1.37 -2.98 -5.64
C ARG A 18 1.61 -3.91 -6.81
N LEU A 19 0.80 -3.87 -7.85
CA LEU A 19 1.10 -4.58 -9.09
C LEU A 19 2.16 -3.80 -9.86
N VAL A 20 3.32 -4.42 -10.08
CA VAL A 20 4.45 -3.81 -10.77
C VAL A 20 4.41 -4.21 -12.23
N TRP A 21 4.04 -3.26 -13.07
CA TRP A 21 3.95 -3.43 -14.51
C TRP A 21 5.22 -2.93 -15.20
N GLN A 22 5.67 -3.67 -16.21
CA GLN A 22 6.74 -3.26 -17.11
C GLN A 22 6.23 -3.26 -18.54
N ARG A 23 6.64 -2.26 -19.31
CA ARG A 23 6.33 -2.22 -20.74
C ARG A 23 7.26 -3.18 -21.47
N ALA A 24 6.72 -4.25 -22.02
CA ALA A 24 7.46 -5.26 -22.80
C ALA A 24 7.57 -4.88 -24.28
N ALA A 25 6.57 -4.16 -24.81
CA ALA A 25 6.52 -3.63 -26.17
C ALA A 25 5.70 -2.31 -26.21
N PRO A 26 5.68 -1.55 -27.31
CA PRO A 26 4.93 -0.29 -27.40
C PRO A 26 3.45 -0.40 -26.98
N ASP A 27 2.80 -1.53 -27.23
CA ASP A 27 1.40 -1.79 -26.93
C ASP A 27 1.20 -2.90 -25.89
N ARG A 28 2.29 -3.44 -25.32
CA ARG A 28 2.24 -4.58 -24.39
C ARG A 28 2.85 -4.26 -23.04
N TRP A 29 2.04 -4.45 -22.00
CA TRP A 29 2.49 -4.44 -20.61
C TRP A 29 2.55 -5.87 -20.09
N THR A 30 3.49 -6.13 -19.21
CA THR A 30 3.62 -7.41 -18.50
C THR A 30 3.67 -7.14 -17.02
N LEU A 31 3.02 -8.02 -16.25
CA LEU A 31 3.12 -7.98 -14.82
C LEU A 31 4.45 -8.65 -14.42
N VAL A 32 5.36 -7.89 -13.81
CA VAL A 32 6.71 -8.36 -13.49
C VAL A 32 6.97 -8.51 -12.00
N GLY A 33 6.04 -8.06 -11.17
CA GLY A 33 6.28 -7.98 -9.73
C GLY A 33 5.04 -7.70 -8.91
N VAL A 34 5.10 -8.08 -7.64
CA VAL A 34 4.29 -7.48 -6.58
C VAL A 34 5.22 -6.70 -5.67
N TRP A 35 4.88 -5.44 -5.41
CA TRP A 35 5.52 -4.65 -4.39
C TRP A 35 4.89 -4.95 -3.01
N PRO A 36 5.68 -5.01 -1.92
CA PRO A 36 7.13 -5.05 -1.93
C PRO A 36 7.61 -6.45 -2.37
N SER A 37 8.78 -6.48 -3.05
CA SER A 37 9.48 -7.74 -3.36
C SER A 37 9.85 -8.48 -2.07
N ARG A 38 10.18 -9.77 -2.16
CA ARG A 38 10.58 -10.56 -0.97
C ARG A 38 11.76 -9.95 -0.21
N GLU A 39 12.75 -9.44 -0.93
CA GLU A 39 13.89 -8.73 -0.34
C GLU A 39 13.44 -7.44 0.33
N ARG A 40 12.63 -6.62 -0.36
CA ARG A 40 12.15 -5.36 0.19
C ARG A 40 11.27 -5.58 1.43
N ARG A 41 10.45 -6.64 1.45
CA ARG A 41 9.67 -7.06 2.63
C ARG A 41 10.58 -7.31 3.83
N ARG A 42 11.71 -8.00 3.64
CA ARG A 42 12.69 -8.24 4.71
C ARG A 42 13.31 -6.93 5.21
N THR A 43 13.69 -6.03 4.30
CA THR A 43 14.24 -4.71 4.67
C THR A 43 13.25 -3.87 5.45
N LEU A 44 11.99 -3.76 4.96
CA LEU A 44 10.94 -3.01 5.64
C LEU A 44 10.65 -3.60 7.03
N ARG A 45 10.66 -4.93 7.15
CA ARG A 45 10.48 -5.60 8.44
C ARG A 45 11.61 -5.30 9.39
N ALA A 46 12.86 -5.45 8.95
CA ALA A 46 14.02 -5.16 9.78
C ALA A 46 14.04 -3.70 10.26
N ALA A 47 13.68 -2.75 9.39
CA ALA A 47 13.56 -1.33 9.73
C ALA A 47 12.49 -1.09 10.80
N MET A 48 11.29 -1.67 10.64
CA MET A 48 10.23 -1.56 11.65
C MET A 48 10.63 -2.21 12.98
N ASP A 49 11.31 -3.36 12.94
CA ASP A 49 11.80 -4.06 14.13
C ASP A 49 12.89 -3.25 14.86
N SER A 50 13.71 -2.48 14.13
CA SER A 50 14.67 -1.53 14.71
C SER A 50 14.04 -0.21 15.18
N GLY A 51 12.72 -0.05 15.04
CA GLY A 51 11.99 1.13 15.50
C GLY A 51 11.98 2.29 14.49
N GLU A 52 12.38 2.06 13.24
CA GLU A 52 12.22 3.07 12.20
C GLU A 52 10.75 3.40 11.97
N GLN A 53 10.48 4.68 11.79
CA GLN A 53 9.13 5.20 11.62
C GLN A 53 8.68 5.00 10.18
N ALA A 54 7.46 4.49 10.03
CA ALA A 54 6.82 4.33 8.74
C ALA A 54 5.40 4.90 8.75
N LEU A 55 5.03 5.59 7.68
CA LEU A 55 3.66 6.04 7.41
C LEU A 55 3.09 5.21 6.25
N VAL A 56 2.01 4.49 6.48
CA VAL A 56 1.32 3.70 5.46
C VAL A 56 0.05 4.43 5.05
N VAL A 57 0.01 4.92 3.82
CA VAL A 57 -1.13 5.60 3.20
C VAL A 57 -1.97 4.57 2.45
N LEU A 58 -3.16 4.29 2.97
CA LEU A 58 -4.10 3.29 2.45
C LEU A 58 -5.02 3.94 1.43
N SER A 59 -4.84 3.68 0.14
CA SER A 59 -5.64 4.32 -0.92
C SER A 59 -7.10 3.85 -1.01
N GLY A 60 -7.49 2.84 -0.22
CA GLY A 60 -8.85 2.29 -0.20
C GLY A 60 -9.07 1.19 -1.25
N ASP A 61 -8.41 1.30 -2.40
CA ASP A 61 -8.46 0.33 -3.50
C ASP A 61 -7.52 -0.86 -3.27
N ARG A 62 -7.97 -2.05 -3.65
CA ARG A 62 -7.14 -3.27 -3.63
C ARG A 62 -6.24 -3.30 -4.85
N ALA A 63 -5.05 -3.89 -4.71
CA ALA A 63 -4.22 -4.23 -5.85
C ALA A 63 -4.79 -5.48 -6.52
N ALA A 64 -5.72 -5.25 -7.45
CA ALA A 64 -6.33 -6.30 -8.23
C ALA A 64 -6.23 -5.97 -9.73
N SER A 65 -6.09 -7.00 -10.56
CA SER A 65 -6.15 -6.88 -12.02
C SER A 65 -6.61 -8.18 -12.64
N THR A 66 -7.35 -8.06 -13.74
CA THR A 66 -7.64 -9.17 -14.65
C THR A 66 -6.72 -9.03 -15.86
N LEU A 67 -6.05 -10.11 -16.27
CA LEU A 67 -5.15 -10.12 -17.42
C LEU A 67 -5.22 -11.46 -18.14
N PHE A 68 -4.70 -11.50 -19.37
CA PHE A 68 -4.52 -12.75 -20.11
C PHE A 68 -3.35 -13.55 -19.55
N SER A 69 -3.41 -14.88 -19.62
CA SER A 69 -2.35 -15.76 -19.11
C SER A 69 -0.99 -15.49 -19.77
N GLU A 70 -0.96 -15.02 -21.02
CA GLU A 70 0.25 -14.62 -21.74
C GLU A 70 0.85 -13.29 -21.27
N GLU A 71 0.12 -12.51 -20.48
CA GLU A 71 0.61 -11.27 -19.83
C GLU A 71 1.26 -11.58 -18.46
N LEU A 72 1.17 -12.83 -18.01
CA LEU A 72 1.78 -13.36 -16.81
C LEU A 72 2.99 -14.25 -17.15
N PRO A 73 4.23 -13.76 -16.97
CA PRO A 73 5.41 -14.60 -17.17
C PRO A 73 5.35 -15.85 -16.28
N GLU A 74 5.66 -17.04 -16.82
CA GLU A 74 5.67 -18.29 -16.04
C GLU A 74 6.54 -18.20 -14.78
N SER A 75 7.69 -17.53 -14.90
CA SER A 75 8.62 -17.29 -13.78
C SER A 75 8.01 -16.45 -12.66
N PHE A 76 7.05 -15.58 -13.00
CA PHE A 76 6.35 -14.75 -12.05
C PHE A 76 5.17 -15.50 -11.41
N ALA A 77 4.45 -16.32 -12.18
CA ALA A 77 3.41 -17.22 -11.65
C ALA A 77 3.95 -18.15 -10.56
N GLN A 78 5.17 -18.66 -10.70
CA GLN A 78 5.84 -19.51 -9.70
C GLN A 78 6.24 -18.77 -8.40
N GLY A 79 6.37 -17.44 -8.46
CA GLY A 79 6.82 -16.62 -7.33
C GLY A 79 5.69 -15.96 -6.54
N LEU A 80 4.46 -16.01 -7.04
CA LEU A 80 3.28 -15.48 -6.35
C LEU A 80 2.77 -16.51 -5.34
N PRO A 81 2.37 -16.07 -4.13
CA PRO A 81 1.58 -16.92 -3.25
C PRO A 81 0.30 -17.34 -3.95
N GLU A 82 -0.08 -18.62 -3.87
CA GLU A 82 -1.27 -19.17 -4.55
C GLU A 82 -2.54 -18.40 -4.16
N GLU A 83 -2.61 -17.90 -2.93
CA GLU A 83 -3.72 -17.09 -2.44
C GLU A 83 -3.90 -15.74 -3.17
N CYS A 84 -2.90 -15.31 -3.96
CA CYS A 84 -2.99 -14.09 -4.77
C CYS A 84 -3.54 -14.36 -6.18
N LEU A 85 -3.67 -15.62 -6.59
CA LEU A 85 -4.08 -16.03 -7.93
C LEU A 85 -5.45 -16.70 -7.87
N THR A 86 -6.43 -16.08 -8.53
CA THR A 86 -7.74 -16.71 -8.74
C THR A 86 -7.94 -16.93 -10.23
N LEU A 87 -8.00 -18.20 -10.62
CA LEU A 87 -8.42 -18.55 -11.97
C LEU A 87 -9.92 -18.33 -12.08
N ARG A 88 -10.36 -17.57 -13.09
CA ARG A 88 -11.78 -17.42 -13.40
C ARG A 88 -12.23 -18.52 -14.37
N PRO A 89 -13.08 -19.46 -13.94
CA PRO A 89 -13.50 -20.57 -14.80
C PRO A 89 -14.55 -20.16 -15.86
N ASP A 90 -15.11 -18.95 -15.77
CA ASP A 90 -16.28 -18.51 -16.56
C ASP A 90 -15.97 -17.62 -17.76
N LEU A 91 -14.69 -17.23 -17.96
CA LEU A 91 -14.29 -16.36 -19.07
C LEU A 91 -13.51 -17.17 -20.12
N GLN A 92 -14.08 -17.28 -21.31
CA GLN A 92 -13.68 -18.15 -22.44
C GLN A 92 -12.27 -17.93 -23.06
N ALA A 93 -11.27 -17.37 -22.38
CA ALA A 93 -10.07 -16.92 -23.07
C ALA A 93 -8.76 -16.93 -22.25
N GLY A 94 -8.60 -17.83 -21.28
CA GLY A 94 -7.32 -17.95 -20.56
C GLY A 94 -6.96 -16.70 -19.74
N MET A 95 -7.95 -16.04 -19.14
CA MET A 95 -7.72 -14.89 -18.26
C MET A 95 -7.51 -15.33 -16.79
N ILE A 96 -6.75 -14.52 -16.06
CA ILE A 96 -6.37 -14.74 -14.67
C ILE A 96 -6.70 -13.47 -13.88
N ASP A 97 -7.37 -13.64 -12.74
CA ASP A 97 -7.52 -12.58 -11.75
C ASP A 97 -6.37 -12.67 -10.74
N ILE A 98 -5.74 -11.52 -10.50
CA ILE A 98 -4.72 -11.37 -9.49
C ILE A 98 -5.26 -10.41 -8.45
N GLU A 99 -5.22 -10.82 -7.19
CA GLU A 99 -5.55 -9.97 -6.06
C GLU A 99 -4.44 -10.07 -5.02
N VAL A 100 -3.80 -8.95 -4.71
CA VAL A 100 -2.79 -8.90 -3.66
C VAL A 100 -3.46 -8.50 -2.36
N PRO A 101 -3.42 -9.36 -1.31
CA PRO A 101 -4.04 -9.03 -0.04
C PRO A 101 -3.42 -7.77 0.56
N PRO A 102 -4.24 -6.80 1.01
CA PRO A 102 -3.73 -5.56 1.58
C PRO A 102 -2.88 -5.85 2.82
N LEU A 103 -1.76 -5.15 2.92
CA LEU A 103 -0.85 -5.17 4.06
C LEU A 103 -0.25 -6.55 4.40
N ASP A 104 -0.26 -7.51 3.48
CA ASP A 104 0.36 -8.85 3.63
C ASP A 104 1.86 -8.81 3.96
N TRP A 105 2.53 -7.70 3.68
CA TRP A 105 3.94 -7.48 3.98
C TRP A 105 4.20 -7.10 5.45
N LEU A 106 3.17 -6.61 6.16
CA LEU A 106 3.25 -6.27 7.58
C LEU A 106 3.13 -7.52 8.47
N PRO A 107 3.72 -7.48 9.68
CA PRO A 107 3.35 -8.42 10.74
C PRO A 107 1.85 -8.42 11.01
N GLU A 108 1.30 -9.58 11.41
CA GLU A 108 -0.15 -9.81 11.53
C GLU A 108 -0.85 -8.78 12.43
N GLU A 109 -0.21 -8.38 13.54
CA GLU A 109 -0.75 -7.36 14.45
C GLU A 109 -0.94 -6.02 13.73
N HIS A 110 0.08 -5.54 13.02
CA HIS A 110 0.04 -4.28 12.27
C HIS A 110 -0.91 -4.37 11.08
N ARG A 111 -0.95 -5.53 10.39
CA ARG A 111 -1.92 -5.78 9.32
C ARG A 111 -3.35 -5.65 9.83
N THR A 112 -3.68 -6.36 10.92
CA THR A 112 -5.03 -6.32 11.53
C THR A 112 -5.41 -4.91 11.95
N ARG A 113 -4.48 -4.16 12.56
CA ARG A 113 -4.69 -2.76 12.94
C ARG A 113 -4.94 -1.86 11.74
N GLY A 114 -4.09 -1.95 10.71
CA GLY A 114 -4.22 -1.14 9.50
C GLY A 114 -5.51 -1.41 8.73
N LEU A 115 -5.95 -2.67 8.66
CA LEU A 115 -7.23 -3.03 8.04
C LEU A 115 -8.43 -2.45 8.81
N ARG A 116 -8.41 -2.55 10.15
CA ARG A 116 -9.46 -1.94 11.00
C ARG A 116 -9.53 -0.43 10.82
N PHE A 117 -8.36 0.23 10.77
CA PHE A 117 -8.29 1.66 10.50
C PHE A 117 -8.84 2.01 9.11
N ALA A 118 -8.51 1.22 8.08
CA ALA A 118 -9.03 1.41 6.73
C ALA A 118 -10.56 1.33 6.69
N ASP A 119 -11.15 0.34 7.35
CA ASP A 119 -12.60 0.17 7.40
C ASP A 119 -13.29 1.31 8.14
N TRP A 120 -12.74 1.75 9.27
CA TRP A 120 -13.20 2.95 9.95
C TRP A 120 -13.12 4.19 9.05
N ALA A 121 -11.99 4.40 8.38
CA ALA A 121 -11.78 5.56 7.53
C ALA A 121 -12.72 5.58 6.32
N ARG A 122 -12.95 4.43 5.67
CA ARG A 122 -13.95 4.28 4.60
C ARG A 122 -15.35 4.64 5.11
N HIS A 123 -15.71 4.20 6.31
CA HIS A 123 -16.99 4.54 6.91
C HIS A 123 -17.12 6.05 7.14
N GLN A 124 -16.07 6.72 7.63
CA GLN A 124 -16.07 8.18 7.78
C GLN A 124 -16.24 8.90 6.44
N VAL A 125 -15.49 8.48 5.41
CA VAL A 125 -15.57 9.08 4.07
C VAL A 125 -16.95 8.89 3.44
N ALA A 126 -17.60 7.76 3.67
CA ALA A 126 -18.93 7.46 3.12
C ALA A 126 -20.07 8.20 3.85
N THR A 127 -19.87 8.60 5.11
CA THR A 127 -20.94 9.14 5.96
C THR A 127 -20.84 10.64 6.18
N LEU A 128 -19.62 11.22 6.14
CA LEU A 128 -19.41 12.63 6.41
C LEU A 128 -19.35 13.46 5.11
N PRO A 129 -19.88 14.70 5.12
CA PRO A 129 -19.73 15.62 4.00
C PRO A 129 -18.25 15.92 3.68
N ALA A 130 -17.91 15.99 2.39
CA ALA A 130 -16.53 16.24 1.95
C ALA A 130 -15.91 17.57 2.44
N LEU A 131 -16.75 18.53 2.87
CA LEU A 131 -16.31 19.83 3.42
C LEU A 131 -15.76 19.72 4.85
N VAL A 132 -16.18 18.71 5.63
CA VAL A 132 -15.72 18.51 7.01
C VAL A 132 -14.62 17.46 7.13
N LEU A 133 -14.39 16.68 6.06
CA LEU A 133 -13.34 15.69 6.03
C LEU A 133 -11.97 16.34 5.81
N PRO A 134 -10.97 16.07 6.67
CA PRO A 134 -9.60 16.49 6.41
C PRO A 134 -9.07 15.79 5.16
N HIS A 135 -8.04 16.32 4.51
CA HIS A 135 -7.43 15.69 3.33
C HIS A 135 -6.93 14.25 3.57
N LEU A 136 -6.44 14.00 4.78
CA LEU A 136 -5.96 12.71 5.25
C LEU A 136 -6.51 12.46 6.65
N LEU A 137 -7.22 11.35 6.82
CA LEU A 137 -7.48 10.76 8.12
C LEU A 137 -6.20 10.06 8.58
N VAL A 138 -5.86 10.18 9.86
CA VAL A 138 -4.66 9.56 10.44
C VAL A 138 -5.05 8.78 11.67
N GLU A 139 -4.42 7.64 11.90
CA GLU A 139 -4.55 6.88 13.13
C GLU A 139 -4.06 7.71 14.34
N ASP A 140 -4.95 7.96 15.29
CA ASP A 140 -4.67 8.82 16.44
C ASP A 140 -3.67 8.18 17.43
N GLU A 141 -3.74 6.87 17.69
CA GLU A 141 -3.00 6.24 18.79
C GLU A 141 -1.50 6.01 18.52
N PRO A 142 -0.57 6.65 19.25
CA PRO A 142 0.85 6.32 19.21
C PRO A 142 1.08 4.91 19.73
N ARG A 143 1.24 3.99 18.79
CA ARG A 143 1.77 2.65 19.04
C ARG A 143 3.13 2.53 18.38
N ARG A 144 3.98 1.66 18.92
CA ARG A 144 5.20 1.23 18.23
C ARG A 144 4.84 0.66 16.85
N GLY A 145 5.68 0.93 15.85
CA GLY A 145 5.51 0.47 14.48
C GLY A 145 4.85 1.50 13.53
N PRO A 146 4.31 1.05 12.39
CA PRO A 146 3.84 1.94 11.33
C PRO A 146 2.57 2.71 11.72
N ARG A 147 2.48 3.97 11.32
CA ARG A 147 1.23 4.76 11.41
C ARG A 147 0.42 4.60 10.13
N PHE A 148 -0.89 4.59 10.25
CA PHE A 148 -1.78 4.51 9.10
C PHE A 148 -2.43 5.86 8.79
N ALA A 149 -2.55 6.16 7.50
CA ALA A 149 -3.29 7.30 6.99
C ALA A 149 -4.21 6.87 5.84
N PHE A 150 -5.34 7.55 5.70
CA PHE A 150 -6.33 7.28 4.66
C PHE A 150 -6.70 8.59 3.95
N PRO A 151 -6.52 8.66 2.62
CA PRO A 151 -6.84 9.85 1.86
C PRO A 151 -8.35 9.97 1.66
N THR A 152 -8.91 11.15 1.95
CA THR A 152 -10.34 11.43 1.72
C THR A 152 -10.61 11.97 0.30
N ARG A 153 -9.53 12.22 -0.44
CA ARG A 153 -9.51 12.63 -1.85
C ARG A 153 -8.34 11.90 -2.54
N PRO A 154 -8.34 11.70 -3.86
CA PRO A 154 -7.24 11.00 -4.54
C PRO A 154 -5.88 11.62 -4.21
N VAL A 155 -5.02 10.88 -3.49
CA VAL A 155 -3.64 11.28 -3.21
C VAL A 155 -2.72 10.43 -4.08
N THR A 156 -2.14 11.08 -5.09
CA THR A 156 -1.05 10.51 -5.88
C THR A 156 0.31 10.96 -5.37
N ARG A 157 1.39 10.33 -5.84
CA ARG A 157 2.78 10.75 -5.59
C ARG A 157 3.05 12.23 -5.96
N ALA A 158 2.31 12.81 -6.90
CA ALA A 158 2.46 14.23 -7.22
C ALA A 158 2.16 15.14 -6.01
N HIS A 159 1.46 14.61 -5.00
CA HIS A 159 1.09 15.31 -3.78
C HIS A 159 2.09 15.12 -2.63
N VAL A 160 3.34 14.73 -2.90
CA VAL A 160 4.39 14.58 -1.87
C VAL A 160 4.55 15.83 -1.00
N GLY A 161 4.34 17.04 -1.54
CA GLY A 161 4.34 18.28 -0.76
C GLY A 161 3.27 18.33 0.35
N LEU A 162 2.18 17.56 0.24
CA LEU A 162 1.17 17.43 1.30
C LEU A 162 1.59 16.43 2.40
N LEU A 163 2.54 15.54 2.11
CA LEU A 163 3.00 14.54 3.06
C LEU A 163 4.02 15.09 4.06
N GLU A 164 4.83 16.07 3.67
CA GLU A 164 5.85 16.62 4.57
C GLU A 164 5.25 17.26 5.85
N PRO A 165 4.24 18.15 5.78
CA PRO A 165 3.59 18.67 6.98
C PRO A 165 2.90 17.57 7.79
N LEU A 166 2.38 16.54 7.12
CA LEU A 166 1.75 15.41 7.78
C LEU A 166 2.77 14.58 8.57
N VAL A 167 3.90 14.23 7.95
CA VAL A 167 4.97 13.47 8.58
C VAL A 167 5.47 14.21 9.81
N ARG A 168 5.74 15.52 9.72
CA ARG A 168 6.15 16.32 10.89
C ARG A 168 5.11 16.35 12.01
N ARG A 169 3.81 16.33 11.67
CA ARG A 169 2.73 16.33 12.66
C ARG A 169 2.58 14.97 13.35
N VAL A 170 2.72 13.89 12.61
CA VAL A 170 2.50 12.51 13.08
C VAL A 170 3.73 11.95 13.79
N PHE A 171 4.90 12.36 13.32
CA PHE A 171 6.21 12.03 13.83
C PHE A 171 6.93 13.34 14.19
N PRO A 172 6.53 14.00 15.28
CA PRO A 172 7.31 15.12 15.77
C PRO A 172 8.72 14.62 16.08
N GLU A 173 9.75 15.34 15.61
CA GLU A 173 11.11 15.09 16.07
C GLU A 173 11.09 15.12 17.60
N ASP A 174 11.67 14.10 18.24
CA ASP A 174 11.88 14.12 19.69
C ASP A 174 12.58 15.44 20.01
N ARG A 175 11.85 16.38 20.60
CA ARG A 175 12.49 17.55 21.19
C ARG A 175 13.45 16.98 22.22
N PRO A 176 14.75 17.35 22.19
CA PRO A 176 15.62 17.00 23.32
C PRO A 176 14.93 17.50 24.58
N SER A 177 14.62 16.59 25.51
CA SER A 177 14.08 16.94 26.81
C SER A 177 15.01 17.98 27.44
N PRO A 178 14.47 19.12 27.92
CA PRO A 178 15.28 20.11 28.64
C PRO A 178 15.86 19.54 29.94
#